data_AF-A0A2V9ZCK6-F1
#
_entry.id   AF-A0A2V9ZCK6-F1
#
_cell.length_a   1.000
_cell.length_b   1.000
_cell.length_c   1.000
_cell.angle_alpha   90.00
_cell.angle_beta   90.00
_cell.angle_gamma   90.00
#
_symmetry.space_group_name_H-M   'P 1'
#
loop_
_entity.id
_entity.type
_entity.pdbx_description
1 polymer ?
#
loop_
_entity_poly.entity_id
_entity_poly.type
_entity_poly.pdbx_seq_one_letter_code
_entity_poly.pdbx_strand_id
1 'polypeptide(L)'
;MDLWSSNFYCLTSLSIKFGCTYVGRHGLIKYARRLRVTFLFLLLTCVALSQQLAPVEVRLERLPQDTGARGLDQALRKLKTTARLLQTTAHPDDEDGAMLAFQSRGKGAEVMLMSLTRGDGGQNKTGSNLFDELGVLRTLELLESARYYGVELRFSRAADFGY
;
A
#
# COMPACT_ATOMS: atom_id res chain seq x y z
N MET A 1 -59.22 -18.42 32.74
CA MET A 1 -59.88 -19.51 33.49
C MET A 1 -58.93 -19.91 34.59
N ASP A 2 -59.34 -19.53 35.79
CA ASP A 2 -58.61 -19.49 37.05
C ASP A 2 -58.35 -20.86 37.68
N LEU A 3 -57.51 -20.85 38.74
CA LEU A 3 -57.54 -21.61 40.01
C LEU A 3 -56.13 -22.17 40.34
N TRP A 4 -55.32 -21.53 41.20
CA TRP A 4 -55.31 -21.56 42.68
C TRP A 4 -55.05 -22.94 43.31
N SER A 5 -53.86 -23.15 43.90
CA SER A 5 -53.68 -23.58 45.30
C SER A 5 -52.18 -23.74 45.64
N SER A 6 -51.59 -22.89 46.49
CA SER A 6 -51.35 -23.07 47.94
C SER A 6 -50.53 -24.32 48.33
N ASN A 7 -49.34 -24.10 48.89
CA ASN A 7 -48.94 -24.77 50.13
C ASN A 7 -47.87 -23.97 50.89
N PHE A 8 -48.10 -23.88 52.20
CA PHE A 8 -47.39 -23.12 53.23
C PHE A 8 -46.48 -24.05 54.04
N TYR A 9 -45.77 -23.46 55.02
CA TYR A 9 -45.02 -24.03 56.15
C TYR A 9 -43.51 -24.27 55.92
N CYS A 10 -42.58 -24.09 56.87
CA CYS A 10 -42.49 -23.37 58.15
C CYS A 10 -41.08 -23.68 58.73
N LEU A 11 -40.33 -22.68 59.23
CA LEU A 11 -39.22 -22.75 60.23
C LEU A 11 -37.94 -23.54 59.81
N THR A 12 -36.70 -23.16 60.14
CA THR A 12 -36.13 -22.53 61.35
C THR A 12 -34.83 -21.76 61.05
N SER A 13 -34.73 -20.55 61.61
CA SER A 13 -33.57 -19.93 62.26
C SER A 13 -32.14 -20.30 61.82
N LEU A 14 -31.44 -19.34 61.21
CA LEU A 14 -30.09 -18.98 61.66
C LEU A 14 -29.88 -17.47 61.53
N SER A 15 -29.83 -16.82 62.68
CA SER A 15 -29.54 -15.40 62.83
C SER A 15 -28.05 -15.15 62.62
N ILE A 16 -27.67 -14.54 61.51
CA ILE A 16 -26.38 -13.85 61.37
C ILE A 16 -26.69 -12.36 61.16
N LYS A 17 -26.56 -11.59 62.25
CA LYS A 17 -26.34 -10.15 62.18
C LYS A 17 -24.94 -9.92 61.64
N PHE A 18 -24.77 -9.00 60.69
CA PHE A 18 -23.85 -7.85 60.78
C PHE A 18 -23.62 -7.26 59.38
N GLY A 19 -23.82 -5.94 59.27
CA GLY A 19 -23.17 -5.11 58.26
C GLY A 19 -23.97 -4.79 57.01
N CYS A 20 -25.08 -4.05 57.12
CA CYS A 20 -25.53 -3.21 56.02
C CYS A 20 -24.52 -2.06 55.88
N THR A 21 -23.48 -2.24 55.06
CA THR A 21 -22.64 -1.12 54.59
C THR A 21 -23.36 -0.46 53.43
N TYR A 22 -23.98 0.69 53.71
CA TYR A 22 -24.53 1.58 52.70
C TYR A 22 -23.39 2.16 51.86
N VAL A 23 -22.99 1.47 50.78
CA VAL A 23 -22.01 2.00 49.81
C VAL A 23 -22.70 3.13 49.05
N GLY A 24 -22.36 4.37 49.39
CA GLY A 24 -23.02 5.57 48.87
C GLY A 24 -23.07 5.62 47.34
N ARG A 25 -24.31 5.68 46.82
CA ARG A 25 -24.68 5.84 45.39
C ARG A 25 -23.88 6.95 44.67
N HIS A 26 -23.37 7.94 45.41
CA HIS A 26 -22.56 9.05 44.89
C HIS A 26 -21.14 8.65 44.43
N GLY A 27 -20.53 7.59 44.97
CA GLY A 27 -19.19 7.14 44.59
C GLY A 27 -19.16 6.43 43.23
N LEU A 28 -20.17 5.60 42.97
CA LEU A 28 -20.32 4.83 41.72
C LEU A 28 -20.56 5.73 40.50
N ILE A 29 -21.33 6.82 40.67
CA ILE A 29 -21.58 7.81 39.60
C ILE A 29 -20.29 8.56 39.24
N LYS A 30 -19.47 8.93 40.23
CA LYS A 30 -18.17 9.59 40.00
C LYS A 30 -17.18 8.67 39.30
N TYR A 31 -17.17 7.38 39.66
CA TYR A 31 -16.31 6.38 39.04
C TYR A 31 -16.73 6.10 37.59
N ALA A 32 -18.03 5.90 37.33
CA ALA A 32 -18.56 5.72 35.98
C ALA A 32 -18.33 6.95 35.08
N ARG A 33 -18.41 8.16 35.64
CA ARG A 33 -18.12 9.41 34.91
C ARG A 33 -16.62 9.55 34.58
N ARG A 34 -15.73 9.16 35.49
CA ARG A 34 -14.28 9.11 35.23
C ARG A 34 -13.97 8.07 34.14
N LEU A 35 -14.52 6.86 34.25
CA LEU A 35 -14.30 5.79 33.26
C LEU A 35 -14.78 6.19 31.85
N ARG A 36 -15.94 6.86 31.74
CA ARG A 36 -16.47 7.37 30.47
C ARG A 36 -15.59 8.47 29.87
N VAL A 37 -15.07 9.39 30.68
CA VAL A 37 -14.18 10.45 30.20
C VAL A 37 -12.84 9.87 29.76
N THR A 38 -12.27 8.92 30.51
CA THR A 38 -11.03 8.24 30.12
C THR A 38 -11.23 7.45 28.83
N PHE A 39 -12.34 6.72 28.70
CA PHE A 39 -12.68 5.99 27.49
C PHE A 39 -12.87 6.91 26.28
N LEU A 40 -13.61 8.02 26.44
CA LEU A 40 -13.77 9.04 25.39
C LEU A 40 -12.42 9.65 24.98
N PHE A 41 -11.55 9.96 25.94
CA PHE A 41 -10.20 10.45 25.66
C PHE A 41 -9.38 9.42 24.87
N LEU A 42 -9.42 8.15 25.28
CA LEU A 42 -8.69 7.06 24.63
C LEU A 42 -9.19 6.83 23.19
N LEU A 43 -10.49 6.93 22.99
CA LEU A 43 -11.15 6.80 21.69
C LEU A 43 -10.80 7.99 20.78
N LEU A 44 -10.82 9.21 21.31
CA LEU A 44 -10.35 10.42 20.61
C LEU A 44 -8.88 10.34 20.20
N THR A 45 -8.01 9.86 21.10
CA THR A 45 -6.58 9.68 20.79
C THR A 45 -6.36 8.60 19.74
N CYS A 46 -7.15 7.52 19.75
CA CYS A 46 -7.03 6.42 18.79
C CYS A 46 -7.50 6.86 17.38
N VAL A 47 -8.59 7.63 17.30
CA VAL A 47 -9.07 8.22 16.04
C VAL A 47 -8.06 9.21 15.47
N ALA A 48 -7.46 10.07 16.31
CA ALA A 48 -6.43 11.02 15.86
C ALA A 48 -5.18 10.31 15.29
N LEU A 49 -4.74 9.20 15.91
CA LEU A 49 -3.60 8.42 15.46
C LEU A 49 -3.86 7.70 14.12
N SER A 50 -5.11 7.31 13.87
CA SER A 50 -5.50 6.62 12.63
C SER A 50 -5.46 7.52 11.38
N GLN A 51 -5.49 8.85 11.54
CA GLN A 51 -5.48 9.80 10.42
C GLN A 51 -4.08 10.10 9.86
N GLN A 52 -3.01 9.61 10.50
CA GLN A 52 -1.63 9.85 10.05
C GLN A 52 -1.11 8.79 9.06
N LEU A 53 -1.88 7.74 8.79
CA LEU A 53 -1.61 6.78 7.72
C LEU A 53 -2.20 7.30 6.41
N ALA A 54 -1.67 8.42 5.90
CA ALA A 54 -1.89 8.75 4.50
C ALA A 54 -1.25 7.64 3.65
N PRO A 55 -1.92 7.13 2.60
CA PRO A 55 -1.27 6.21 1.67
C PRO A 55 -0.03 6.90 1.10
N VAL A 56 1.12 6.25 1.18
CA VAL A 56 2.34 6.67 0.49
C VAL A 56 2.06 6.50 -1.00
N GLU A 57 1.54 7.53 -1.65
CA GLU A 57 1.50 7.60 -3.10
C GLU A 57 2.95 7.81 -3.55
N VAL A 58 3.60 6.76 -4.09
CA VAL A 58 4.88 6.90 -4.79
C VAL A 58 4.60 7.66 -6.08
N ARG A 59 4.51 8.98 -5.96
CA ARG A 59 4.43 9.88 -7.10
C ARG A 59 5.82 9.97 -7.70
N LEU A 60 6.11 9.13 -8.69
CA LEU A 60 7.29 9.29 -9.53
C LEU A 60 7.18 10.66 -10.20
N GLU A 61 7.99 11.60 -9.72
CA GLU A 61 7.98 12.98 -10.22
C GLU A 61 8.28 12.98 -11.73
N ARG A 62 7.67 13.88 -12.50
CA ARG A 62 8.01 13.95 -13.93
C ARG A 62 9.45 14.43 -14.07
N LEU A 63 10.19 13.84 -15.00
CA LEU A 63 11.56 14.29 -15.27
C LEU A 63 11.55 15.75 -15.73
N PRO A 64 12.58 16.56 -15.41
CA PRO A 64 12.63 17.96 -15.83
C PRO A 64 12.39 18.16 -17.33
N GLN A 65 12.92 17.26 -18.18
CA GLN A 65 12.70 17.28 -19.63
C GLN A 65 11.26 17.02 -20.09
N ASP A 66 10.42 16.43 -19.23
CA ASP A 66 9.03 16.10 -19.51
C ASP A 66 8.06 17.19 -18.99
N THR A 67 8.59 18.33 -18.58
CA THR A 67 7.83 19.47 -18.03
C THR A 67 8.11 20.77 -18.78
N GLY A 68 7.26 21.79 -18.56
CA GLY A 68 7.41 23.12 -19.16
C GLY A 68 7.43 23.11 -20.69
N ALA A 69 8.22 24.01 -21.28
CA ALA A 69 8.34 24.15 -22.73
C ALA A 69 8.91 22.88 -23.41
N ARG A 70 9.84 22.17 -22.75
CA ARG A 70 10.41 20.91 -23.29
C ARG A 70 9.39 19.78 -23.33
N GLY A 71 8.61 19.63 -22.26
CA GLY A 71 7.50 18.67 -22.24
C GLY A 71 6.44 18.97 -23.30
N LEU A 72 6.13 20.25 -23.53
CA LEU A 72 5.22 20.67 -24.60
C LEU A 72 5.77 20.35 -25.99
N ASP A 73 7.05 20.65 -26.27
CA ASP A 73 7.69 20.28 -27.54
C ASP A 73 7.63 18.77 -27.77
N GLN A 74 7.91 17.98 -26.72
CA GLN A 74 7.83 16.52 -26.79
C GLN A 74 6.39 16.04 -27.09
N ALA A 75 5.38 16.64 -26.48
CA ALA A 75 3.98 16.30 -26.74
C ALA A 75 3.57 16.65 -28.19
N LEU A 76 3.95 17.83 -28.68
CA LEU A 76 3.72 18.25 -30.06
C LEU A 76 4.45 17.34 -31.06
N ARG A 77 5.65 16.86 -30.72
CA ARG A 77 6.40 15.90 -31.54
C ARG A 77 5.68 14.56 -31.65
N LYS A 78 5.14 14.05 -30.54
CA LYS A 78 4.34 12.81 -30.54
C LYS A 78 3.07 12.94 -31.39
N LEU A 79 2.43 14.11 -31.43
CA LEU A 79 1.25 14.35 -32.28
C LEU A 79 1.52 14.32 -33.79
N LYS A 80 2.78 14.43 -34.23
CA LYS A 80 3.16 14.43 -35.66
C LYS A 80 3.26 13.03 -36.27
N THR A 81 3.10 11.97 -35.48
CA THR A 81 3.27 10.60 -35.94
C THR A 81 2.28 9.65 -35.27
N THR A 82 1.97 8.55 -35.96
CA THR A 82 1.20 7.42 -35.42
C THR A 82 2.06 6.16 -35.31
N ALA A 83 3.38 6.30 -35.49
CA ALA A 83 4.32 5.18 -35.43
C ALA A 83 4.30 4.53 -34.04
N ARG A 84 4.26 3.20 -34.03
CA ARG A 84 4.28 2.37 -32.83
C ARG A 84 5.43 1.37 -32.90
N LEU A 85 6.14 1.19 -31.80
CA LEU A 85 7.24 0.23 -31.68
C LEU A 85 7.09 -0.58 -30.39
N LEU A 86 7.28 -1.89 -30.48
CA LEU A 86 7.39 -2.79 -29.33
C LEU A 86 8.76 -3.46 -29.39
N GLN A 87 9.57 -3.28 -28.36
CA GLN A 87 10.78 -4.07 -28.14
C GLN A 87 10.50 -5.11 -27.06
N THR A 88 10.81 -6.37 -27.33
CA THR A 88 10.70 -7.47 -26.38
C THR A 88 12.10 -7.89 -25.92
N THR A 89 12.30 -8.02 -24.62
CA THR A 89 13.58 -8.43 -24.02
C THR A 89 13.39 -9.64 -23.10
N ALA A 90 14.43 -10.46 -22.91
CA ALA A 90 14.34 -11.61 -22.01
C ALA A 90 14.44 -11.15 -20.55
N HIS A 91 15.44 -10.32 -20.25
CA HIS A 91 15.73 -9.81 -18.91
C HIS A 91 15.82 -8.28 -18.91
N PRO A 92 15.73 -7.63 -17.74
CA PRO A 92 16.04 -6.21 -17.59
C PRO A 92 17.54 -5.91 -17.74
N ASP A 93 17.97 -5.23 -18.80
CA ASP A 93 19.37 -4.94 -19.26
C ASP A 93 19.62 -5.36 -20.72
N ASP A 94 18.75 -6.19 -21.29
CA ASP A 94 18.80 -6.61 -22.70
C ASP A 94 18.29 -5.52 -23.66
N GLU A 95 17.72 -4.42 -23.16
CA GLU A 95 17.16 -3.36 -24.00
C GLU A 95 18.22 -2.48 -24.67
N ASP A 96 17.88 -1.95 -25.84
CA ASP A 96 18.71 -0.93 -26.49
C ASP A 96 18.17 0.46 -26.11
N GLY A 97 18.69 1.00 -25.01
CA GLY A 97 18.25 2.28 -24.47
C GLY A 97 18.42 3.46 -25.45
N ALA A 98 19.45 3.45 -26.29
CA ALA A 98 19.69 4.51 -27.26
C ALA A 98 18.64 4.49 -28.37
N MET A 99 18.34 3.31 -28.91
CA MET A 99 17.29 3.12 -29.91
C MET A 99 15.92 3.50 -29.34
N LEU A 100 15.59 3.03 -28.13
CA LEU A 100 14.33 3.36 -27.46
C LEU A 100 14.14 4.86 -27.26
N ALA A 101 15.17 5.55 -26.74
CA ALA A 101 15.14 7.00 -26.56
C ALA A 101 15.04 7.74 -27.90
N PHE A 102 15.77 7.29 -28.92
CA PHE A 102 15.70 7.89 -30.26
C PHE A 102 14.31 7.76 -30.88
N GLN A 103 13.71 6.58 -30.81
CA GLN A 103 12.38 6.33 -31.36
C GLN A 103 11.29 7.07 -30.58
N SER A 104 11.30 7.01 -29.25
CA SER A 104 10.29 7.67 -28.42
C SER A 104 10.48 9.19 -28.37
N ARG A 105 11.66 9.66 -27.95
CA ARG A 105 11.91 11.09 -27.71
C ARG A 105 12.35 11.81 -28.97
N GLY A 106 13.22 11.19 -29.76
CA GLY A 106 13.72 11.76 -31.01
C GLY A 106 12.67 11.81 -32.12
N LYS A 107 11.96 10.70 -32.37
CA LYS A 107 10.96 10.58 -33.45
C LYS A 107 9.52 10.78 -33.00
N GLY A 108 9.24 10.76 -31.70
CA GLY A 108 7.88 10.91 -31.18
C GLY A 108 7.02 9.66 -31.30
N ALA A 109 7.60 8.50 -31.62
CA ALA A 109 6.84 7.25 -31.71
C ALA A 109 6.28 6.85 -30.34
N GLU A 110 5.15 6.14 -30.34
CA GLU A 110 4.66 5.44 -29.15
C GLU A 110 5.45 4.14 -29.01
N VAL A 111 6.26 4.04 -27.96
CA VAL A 111 7.20 2.93 -27.78
C VAL A 111 6.87 2.19 -26.50
N MET A 112 6.77 0.86 -26.60
CA MET A 112 6.63 -0.06 -25.49
C MET A 112 7.86 -0.96 -25.39
N LEU A 113 8.37 -1.14 -24.18
CA LEU A 113 9.35 -2.14 -23.82
C LEU A 113 8.64 -3.24 -23.02
N MET A 114 8.73 -4.48 -23.48
CA MET A 114 8.15 -5.65 -22.83
C MET A 114 9.27 -6.58 -22.39
N SER A 115 9.56 -6.60 -21.09
CA SER A 115 10.49 -7.56 -20.51
C SER A 115 9.74 -8.85 -20.16
N LEU A 116 10.26 -9.99 -20.61
CA LEU A 116 9.61 -11.28 -20.38
C LEU A 116 9.72 -11.69 -18.92
N THR A 117 10.85 -11.44 -18.27
CA THR A 117 11.10 -11.80 -16.88
C THR A 117 11.36 -10.56 -16.02
N ARG A 118 11.58 -10.74 -14.72
CA ARG A 118 12.07 -9.68 -13.84
C ARG A 118 13.58 -9.74 -13.62
N GLY A 119 14.29 -10.68 -14.24
CA GLY A 119 15.73 -10.85 -14.07
C GLY A 119 16.12 -11.47 -12.71
N ASP A 120 15.19 -12.16 -12.05
CA ASP A 120 15.32 -12.73 -10.70
C ASP A 120 16.28 -13.92 -10.63
N GLY A 121 16.46 -14.65 -11.73
CA GLY A 121 17.42 -15.75 -11.84
C GLY A 121 18.87 -15.28 -12.09
N GLY A 122 19.09 -13.98 -12.28
CA GLY A 122 20.39 -13.42 -12.62
C GLY A 122 21.40 -13.33 -11.46
N GLN A 123 22.63 -12.96 -11.81
CA GLN A 123 23.68 -12.66 -10.84
C GLN A 123 23.65 -11.19 -10.43
N ASN A 124 23.86 -10.90 -9.14
CA ASN A 124 24.00 -9.54 -8.63
C ASN A 124 25.48 -9.21 -8.39
N LYS A 125 26.04 -8.26 -9.15
CA LYS A 125 27.44 -7.82 -9.00
C LYS A 125 27.62 -6.75 -7.90
N THR A 126 26.56 -6.03 -7.57
CA THR A 126 26.62 -4.84 -6.70
C THR A 126 26.31 -5.18 -5.24
N GLY A 127 25.59 -6.27 -4.99
CA GLY A 127 25.17 -6.67 -3.66
C GLY A 127 24.83 -8.15 -3.55
N SER A 128 24.20 -8.53 -2.44
CA SER A 128 23.89 -9.92 -2.10
C SER A 128 22.45 -10.33 -2.41
N ASN A 129 21.62 -9.45 -2.98
CA ASN A 129 20.22 -9.75 -3.30
C ASN A 129 20.14 -10.77 -4.44
N LEU A 130 19.27 -11.76 -4.29
CA LEU A 130 19.04 -12.85 -5.24
C LEU A 130 17.54 -13.13 -5.37
N PHE A 131 17.14 -13.87 -6.41
CA PHE A 131 15.76 -14.29 -6.64
C PHE A 131 14.77 -13.12 -6.59
N ASP A 132 13.68 -13.24 -5.83
CA ASP A 132 12.64 -12.22 -5.74
C ASP A 132 13.17 -10.83 -5.35
N GLU A 133 14.14 -10.77 -4.44
CA GLU A 133 14.74 -9.48 -4.04
C GLU A 133 15.47 -8.82 -5.22
N LEU A 134 16.20 -9.62 -5.99
CA LEU A 134 16.88 -9.15 -7.20
C LEU A 134 15.87 -8.75 -8.28
N GLY A 135 14.81 -9.53 -8.45
CA GLY A 135 13.74 -9.22 -9.39
C GLY A 135 13.04 -7.88 -9.07
N VAL A 136 12.82 -7.58 -7.78
CA VAL A 136 12.31 -6.28 -7.34
C VAL A 136 13.31 -5.18 -7.66
N LEU A 137 14.59 -5.37 -7.32
CA LEU A 137 15.63 -4.37 -7.56
C LEU A 137 15.75 -4.02 -9.06
N ARG A 138 15.89 -5.02 -9.93
CA ARG A 138 16.01 -4.82 -11.38
C ARG A 138 14.73 -4.26 -12.01
N THR A 139 13.57 -4.60 -11.45
CA THR A 139 12.31 -3.96 -11.83
C THR A 139 12.37 -2.45 -11.57
N LEU A 140 12.87 -2.02 -10.40
CA LEU A 140 13.01 -0.61 -10.06
C LEU A 140 14.05 0.09 -10.94
N GLU A 141 15.18 -0.55 -11.21
CA GLU A 141 16.21 -0.04 -12.13
C GLU A 141 15.64 0.17 -13.54
N LEU A 142 14.94 -0.83 -14.09
CA LEU A 142 14.37 -0.72 -15.42
C LEU A 142 13.19 0.27 -15.47
N LEU A 143 12.39 0.39 -14.40
CA LEU A 143 11.37 1.43 -14.30
C LEU A 143 11.98 2.83 -14.38
N GLU A 144 13.09 3.07 -13.68
CA GLU A 144 13.82 4.33 -13.75
C GLU A 144 14.42 4.56 -15.13
N SER A 145 15.06 3.56 -15.73
CA SER A 145 15.59 3.63 -17.11
C SER A 145 14.49 3.94 -18.13
N ALA A 146 13.33 3.29 -18.03
CA ALA A 146 12.18 3.50 -18.92
C ALA A 146 11.66 4.94 -18.87
N ARG A 147 11.72 5.60 -17.70
CA ARG A 147 11.40 7.03 -17.58
C ARG A 147 12.34 7.85 -18.46
N TYR A 148 13.64 7.58 -18.45
CA TYR A 148 14.62 8.28 -19.29
C TYR A 148 14.49 7.95 -20.77
N TYR A 149 14.18 6.70 -21.12
CA TYR A 149 13.88 6.35 -22.52
C TYR A 149 12.57 6.99 -23.01
N GLY A 150 11.64 7.27 -22.10
CA GLY A 150 10.33 7.82 -22.40
C GLY A 150 9.38 6.78 -22.98
N VAL A 151 9.51 5.52 -22.56
CA VAL A 151 8.76 4.37 -23.10
C VAL A 151 7.81 3.81 -22.05
N GLU A 152 6.78 3.10 -22.50
CA GLU A 152 5.92 2.32 -21.62
C GLU A 152 6.59 0.98 -21.30
N LEU A 153 6.78 0.67 -20.02
CA LEU A 153 7.36 -0.59 -19.58
C LEU A 153 6.26 -1.58 -19.16
N ARG A 154 6.35 -2.81 -19.66
CA ARG A 154 5.49 -3.94 -19.27
C ARG A 154 6.35 -5.14 -18.93
N PHE A 155 5.83 -5.97 -18.03
CA PHE A 155 6.42 -7.25 -17.65
C PHE A 155 5.46 -8.38 -17.95
N SER A 156 5.99 -9.52 -18.39
CA SER A 156 5.23 -10.76 -18.49
C SER A 156 5.16 -11.48 -17.12
N ARG A 157 4.69 -12.73 -17.11
CA ARG A 157 4.68 -13.60 -15.92
C ARG A 157 5.67 -14.76 -16.03
N ALA A 158 6.57 -14.74 -17.01
CA ALA A 158 7.59 -15.76 -17.15
C ALA A 158 8.59 -15.69 -15.98
N ALA A 159 9.03 -16.85 -15.51
CA ALA A 159 10.10 -16.96 -14.53
C ALA A 159 11.46 -16.91 -15.24
N ASP A 160 12.45 -16.30 -14.58
CA ASP A 160 13.84 -16.36 -15.01
C ASP A 160 14.52 -17.59 -14.38
N PHE A 161 15.20 -18.39 -15.20
CA PHE A 161 15.87 -19.62 -14.74
C PHE A 161 17.34 -19.39 -14.37
N GLY A 162 17.89 -18.23 -14.70
CA GLY A 162 19.30 -17.92 -14.47
C GLY A 162 20.28 -18.69 -15.36
N TYR A 163 21.55 -18.30 -15.24
CA TYR A 163 22.71 -18.99 -15.83
C TYR A 163 23.88 -19.00 -14.85
#